data_AF-L0DCB6-F1
#
_entry.id   AF-L0DCB6-F1
#
_cell.length_a   1.000
_cell.length_b   1.000
_cell.length_c   1.000
_cell.angle_alpha   90.00
_cell.angle_beta   90.00
_cell.angle_gamma   90.00
#
_symmetry.space_group_name_H-M   'P 1'
#
loop_
_entity.id
_entity.type
_entity.pdbx_description
1 polymer ?
#
loop_
_entity_poly.entity_id
_entity_poly.type
_entity_poly.pdbx_seq_one_letter_code
_entity_poly.pdbx_strand_id
1 'polypeptide(L)' 'MLSTVNSEDPLGRLESLLRALVERETIKDWYSTEEFGRVIGKAEFTVREHCRLGRLNARKRQSGMGGSSGLGD' A
#
# COMPACT_ATOMS: atom_id res chain seq x y z
N MET A 1 -44.39 -29.00 10.38
CA MET A 1 -43.21 -29.52 9.65
C MET A 1 -42.66 -28.36 8.82
N LEU A 2 -41.32 -28.22 8.80
CA LEU A 2 -40.50 -27.24 8.06
C LEU A 2 -39.78 -26.19 8.93
N SER A 3 -38.64 -26.67 9.43
CA SER A 3 -37.30 -26.05 9.46
C SER A 3 -37.16 -24.61 9.95
N THR A 4 -36.74 -24.51 11.21
CA THR A 4 -35.84 -23.46 11.71
C THR A 4 -34.62 -23.38 10.79
N VAL A 5 -34.57 -22.37 9.91
CA VAL A 5 -33.34 -21.96 9.25
C VAL A 5 -32.47 -21.24 10.29
N ASN A 6 -31.51 -21.98 10.87
CA ASN A 6 -30.35 -21.37 11.50
C ASN A 6 -29.47 -20.81 10.38
N SER A 7 -29.81 -19.62 9.91
CA SER A 7 -28.94 -18.83 9.06
C SER A 7 -27.93 -18.12 9.96
N GLU A 8 -26.89 -18.83 10.38
CA GLU A 8 -25.62 -18.11 10.54
C GLU A 8 -25.37 -17.48 9.17
N ASP A 9 -25.06 -16.18 9.13
CA ASP A 9 -24.88 -15.40 7.91
C ASP A 9 -23.37 -15.29 7.59
N PRO A 10 -22.74 -16.37 7.07
CA PRO A 10 -21.32 -16.35 6.74
C PRO A 10 -21.03 -15.38 5.60
N LEU A 11 -22.02 -15.09 4.74
CA LEU A 11 -21.89 -14.16 3.63
C LEU A 11 -21.81 -12.72 4.13
N GLY A 12 -22.73 -12.30 5.01
CA GLY A 12 -22.67 -10.97 5.64
C GLY A 12 -21.45 -10.79 6.54
N ARG A 13 -20.99 -11.86 7.20
CA ARG A 13 -19.72 -11.84 7.94
C ARG A 13 -18.51 -11.65 7.01
N LEU A 14 -18.47 -12.37 5.89
CA LEU A 14 -17.41 -12.24 4.89
C LEU A 14 -17.42 -10.84 4.25
N GLU A 15 -18.60 -10.33 3.90
CA GLU A 15 -18.75 -8.99 3.34
C GLU A 15 -18.25 -7.90 4.30
N SER A 16 -18.55 -8.03 5.59
CA SER A 16 -18.07 -7.10 6.63
C SER A 16 -16.54 -7.13 6.77
N LEU A 17 -15.93 -8.31 6.71
CA LEU A 17 -14.46 -8.45 6.76
C LEU A 17 -13.79 -7.89 5.51
N LEU A 18 -14.38 -8.12 4.33
CA LEU A 18 -13.90 -7.57 3.06
C LEU A 18 -14.01 -6.05 3.03
N ARG A 19 -15.14 -5.48 3.46
CA ARG A 19 -15.30 -4.02 3.60
C ARG A 19 -14.26 -3.43 4.55
N ALA A 20 -14.03 -4.08 5.70
CA ALA A 20 -13.01 -3.65 6.65
C ALA A 20 -11.59 -3.71 6.08
N LEU A 21 -11.28 -4.66 5.20
CA LEU A 21 -9.98 -4.73 4.51
C LEU A 21 -9.86 -3.65 3.44
N VAL A 22 -10.91 -3.42 2.65
CA VAL A 22 -10.95 -2.39 1.59
C VAL A 22 -10.90 -0.98 2.17
N GLU A 23 -11.59 -0.71 3.29
CA GLU A 23 -11.50 0.58 3.99
C GLU A 23 -10.10 0.84 4.59
N ARG A 24 -9.35 -0.22 4.89
CA ARG A 24 -7.98 -0.12 5.42
C ARG A 24 -6.94 0.11 4.31
N GLU A 25 -7.19 -0.39 3.10
CA GLU A 25 -6.40 -0.06 1.91
C GLU A 25 -6.80 1.32 1.37
N THR A 26 -6.52 2.37 2.15
CA THR A 26 -6.52 3.73 1.62
C THR A 26 -5.43 3.81 0.56
N ILE A 27 -5.85 3.80 -0.72
CA ILE A 27 -4.95 4.03 -1.85
C ILE A 27 -4.38 5.44 -1.69
N LYS A 28 -3.13 5.54 -1.26
CA LYS A 28 -2.40 6.80 -1.21
C LYS A 28 -1.77 7.05 -2.59
N ASP A 29 -1.76 8.31 -3.01
CA ASP A 29 -1.05 8.72 -4.24
C ASP A 29 0.48 8.54 -4.10
N TRP A 30 1.00 8.65 -2.88
CA TRP A 30 2.42 8.52 -2.57
C TRP A 30 2.63 7.65 -1.33
N TYR A 31 3.50 6.65 -1.46
CA TYR A 31 3.97 5.83 -0.36
C TYR A 31 5.44 6.12 -0.08
N SER A 32 5.83 6.08 1.19
CA SER A 32 7.25 5.99 1.54
C SER A 32 7.82 4.63 1.13
N THR A 33 9.15 4.53 0.99
CA THR A 33 9.82 3.25 0.66
C THR A 33 9.60 2.18 1.71
N GLU A 34 9.45 2.58 2.97
CA GLU A 34 9.15 1.68 4.08
C GLU A 34 7.70 1.17 4.01
N GLU A 35 6.72 2.06 3.86
CA GLU A 35 5.31 1.67 3.73
C GLU A 35 5.09 0.77 2.51
N PHE A 36 5.65 1.15 1.35
CA PHE A 36 5.54 0.34 0.15
C PHE A 36 6.18 -1.04 0.33
N GLY A 37 7.33 -1.10 1.01
CA GLY A 37 7.98 -2.37 1.36
C GLY A 37 7.09 -3.27 2.21
N ARG A 38 6.40 -2.72 3.22
CA ARG A 38 5.45 -3.47 4.05
C ARG A 38 4.27 -4.00 3.24
N VAL A 39 3.76 -3.22 2.29
CA VAL A 39 2.63 -3.63 1.42
C VAL A 39 3.03 -4.77 0.49
N ILE A 40 4.22 -4.72 -0.12
CA ILE A 40 4.67 -5.76 -1.08
C ILE A 40 5.45 -6.91 -0.43
N GLY A 41 5.61 -6.91 0.90
CA GLY A 41 6.39 -7.91 1.63
C GLY A 41 7.89 -7.90 1.32
N LYS A 42 8.47 -6.73 1.03
CA LYS A 42 9.92 -6.57 0.76
C LYS A 42 10.59 -5.66 1.77
N ALA A 43 11.87 -5.91 2.00
CA ALA A 43 12.70 -5.02 2.81
C ALA A 43 12.82 -3.62 2.16
N GLU A 44 12.90 -2.58 2.99
CA GLU A 44 13.02 -1.18 2.52
C GLU A 44 14.24 -0.99 1.59
N PHE A 45 15.36 -1.65 1.91
CA PHE A 45 16.58 -1.61 1.09
C PHE A 45 16.33 -2.07 -0.35
N THR A 46 15.56 -3.13 -0.52
CA THR A 46 15.18 -3.65 -1.85
C THR A 46 14.33 -2.63 -2.59
N VAL A 47 13.36 -2.00 -1.94
CA VAL A 47 12.52 -0.95 -2.56
C VAL A 47 13.37 0.25 -2.99
N ARG A 48 14.31 0.71 -2.15
CA ARG A 48 15.24 1.80 -2.51
C ARG A 48 16.10 1.44 -3.71
N GLU A 49 16.57 0.21 -3.80
CA GLU A 49 17.35 -0.27 -4.95
C GLU A 49 16.50 -0.27 -6.23
N HIS A 50 15.24 -0.73 -6.16
CA HIS A 50 14.31 -0.63 -7.28
C HIS A 50 14.08 0.81 -7.73
N CYS A 51 14.00 1.77 -6.80
CA CYS A 51 13.92 3.20 -7.12
C CYS A 51 15.20 3.71 -7.82
N ARG A 52 16.40 3.28 -7.39
CA ARG A 52 17.66 3.65 -8.05
C ARG A 52 17.79 3.08 -9.46
N LEU A 53 17.32 1.84 -9.65
CA LEU A 53 17.35 1.14 -10.93
C LEU A 53 16.22 1.56 -11.89
N GLY A 54 15.35 2.49 -11.49
CA GLY A 54 14.23 2.95 -12.33
C GLY A 54 13.13 1.92 -12.56
N ARG A 55 13.05 0.88 -11.71
CA ARG A 55 12.03 -0.18 -11.80
C ARG A 55 10.70 0.21 -11.14
N LEU A 56 10.71 1.27 -10.34
CA LEU A 56 9.54 1.84 -9.68
C LEU A 56 9.48 3.34 -9.98
N ASN A 57 8.26 3.83 -10.21
CA ASN A 57 8.00 5.27 -10.32
C ASN A 57 8.10 5.90 -8.93
N ALA A 58 9.29 6.37 -8.57
CA ALA A 58 9.57 7.01 -7.30
C ALA A 58 10.02 8.45 -7.51
N ARG A 59 9.49 9.36 -6.69
CA ARG A 59 9.92 10.76 -6.67
C ARG A 59 10.55 11.06 -5.32
N LYS A 60 11.75 11.62 -5.32
CA LYS A 60 12.36 12.13 -4.09
C LYS A 60 11.45 13.23 -3.55
N ARG A 61 11.04 13.10 -2.29
CA ARG A 61 10.32 14.18 -1.59
C ARG A 61 11.18 15.44 -1.66
N GLN A 62 10.59 16.56 -2.09
CA GLN A 62 11.25 17.86 -2.03
C GLN A 62 11.35 18.27 -0.55
N SER A 63 12.33 17.72 0.17
CA SER A 63 12.74 18.23 1.46
C SER A 63 13.70 19.39 1.20
N GLY A 64 13.20 20.61 1.38
CA GLY A 64 13.98 21.84 1.30
C GLY A 64 15.01 21.92 2.42
N MET A 65 16.10 21.16 2.30
CA MET A 65 17.33 21.36 3.08
C MET A 65 18.47 20.59 2.41
N GLY A 66 19.42 21.36 1.87
CA GLY A 66 20.65 20.88 1.22
C GLY A 66 20.68 21.16 -0.28
N GLY A 67 20.92 22.43 -0.66
CA GLY A 67 21.23 22.79 -2.04
C GLY A 67 22.64 22.37 -2.43
N SER A 68 22.76 21.76 -3.62
CA SER A 68 23.84 22.02 -4.57
C SER A 68 23.50 21.38 -5.92
N SER A 69 23.13 22.25 -6.86
CA SER A 69 23.56 22.27 -8.27
C SER A 69 23.90 20.94 -8.98
N GLY A 70 23.14 20.62 -10.03
CA GLY A 70 23.68 19.90 -11.18
C GLY A 70 22.67 19.07 -11.98
N LEU A 71 22.15 19.68 -13.07
CA LEU A 71 21.78 19.13 -14.39
C LEU A 71 20.97 17.82 -14.46
N GLY A 72 19.95 17.67 -15.29
CA GLY A 72 19.50 18.42 -16.46
C GLY A 72 18.24 17.71 -16.99
N ASP A 73 17.70 18.27 -18.07
CA ASP A 73 16.38 18.01 -18.65
C ASP A 73 16.02 16.54 -18.94
#